data_AF-A0A0J6S0G5-F1
#
_entry.id   AF-A0A0J6S0G5-F1
#
_cell.length_a   1.000
_cell.length_b   1.000
_cell.length_c   1.000
_cell.angle_alpha   90.00
_cell.angle_beta   90.00
_cell.angle_gamma   90.00
#
_symmetry.space_group_name_H-M   'P 1'
#
loop_
_entity.id
_entity.type
_entity.pdbx_description
1 polymer ?
#
loop_
_entity_poly.entity_id
_entity_poly.type
_entity_poly.pdbx_seq_one_letter_code
_entity_poly.pdbx_strand_id
1 'polypeptide(L)'
;MASAATLQAIATGLNERQRAYLLAAYDEDQAREERNRGPGGPPARKWRWIEYGPVGHQWLDGPGSRLLRAKLAECGLVSQGTGATWAALVERGLLTTRYENTGMIDTRSRRAIQSLMVRLTTDGRKVSRLLRGEQPTRPRSKEPKPLSLSALRLVAYGQQHPEEAFDFHDPWGICPVDYLVMLGICRGLVKRGLLAGDPPSRLKITPAGLDFDVTRENNWHPLSNT
;
A
#
# COMPACT_ATOMS: atom_id res chain seq x y z
N MET A 1 10.83 1.28 10.63
CA MET A 1 10.07 2.53 10.43
C MET A 1 10.51 3.49 11.50
N ALA A 2 10.84 4.73 11.14
CA ALA A 2 11.31 5.72 12.10
C ALA A 2 10.21 6.16 13.10
N SER A 3 10.60 6.55 14.31
CA SER A 3 9.70 7.09 15.34
C SER A 3 9.16 8.47 14.94
N ALA A 4 8.06 8.94 15.54
CA ALA A 4 7.50 10.26 15.25
C ALA A 4 8.51 11.40 15.51
N ALA A 5 9.26 11.34 16.62
CA ALA A 5 10.30 12.30 16.94
C ALA A 5 11.44 12.29 15.90
N THR A 6 11.84 11.09 15.43
CA THR A 6 12.84 10.95 14.37
C THR A 6 12.35 11.55 13.04
N LEU A 7 11.08 11.31 12.67
CA LEU A 7 10.49 11.89 11.46
C LEU A 7 10.43 13.42 11.52
N GLN A 8 10.11 13.98 12.70
CA GLN A 8 10.10 15.42 12.91
C GLN A 8 11.51 16.02 12.79
N ALA A 9 12.52 15.38 13.39
CA ALA A 9 13.91 15.82 13.27
C ALA A 9 14.39 15.78 11.82
N ILE A 10 14.05 14.72 11.07
CA ILE A 10 14.34 14.65 9.63
C ILE A 10 13.66 15.79 8.89
N ALA A 11 12.36 16.04 9.12
CA ALA A 11 11.61 17.10 8.46
C ALA A 11 12.23 18.49 8.68
N THR A 12 12.58 18.82 9.93
CA THR A 12 13.24 20.08 10.29
C THR A 12 14.62 20.19 9.65
N GLY A 13 15.38 19.09 9.57
CA GLY A 13 16.72 19.05 9.02
C GLY A 13 16.82 19.08 7.48
N LEU A 14 15.70 19.04 6.75
CA LEU A 14 15.71 19.23 5.30
C LEU A 14 15.85 20.71 4.96
N ASN A 15 16.75 21.03 4.02
CA ASN A 15 16.81 22.36 3.43
C ASN A 15 15.65 22.61 2.45
N GLU A 16 15.45 23.86 2.05
CA GLU A 16 14.33 24.26 1.18
C GLU A 16 14.28 23.47 -0.13
N ARG A 17 15.45 23.27 -0.77
CA ARG A 17 15.56 22.51 -2.02
C ARG A 17 15.18 21.04 -1.84
N GLN A 18 15.64 20.40 -0.78
CA GLN A 18 15.31 19.01 -0.45
C GLN A 18 13.81 18.86 -0.13
N ARG A 19 13.23 19.82 0.60
CA ARG A 19 11.79 19.88 0.87
C ARG A 19 11.00 19.97 -0.44
N ALA A 20 11.38 20.88 -1.33
CA ALA A 20 10.69 21.06 -2.60
C ALA A 20 10.74 19.80 -3.49
N TYR A 21 11.89 19.13 -3.58
CA TYR A 21 12.04 17.88 -4.33
C TYR A 21 11.19 16.75 -3.73
N LEU A 22 11.19 16.61 -2.41
CA LEU A 22 10.41 15.61 -1.70
C LEU A 22 8.90 15.85 -1.88
N LEU A 23 8.46 17.10 -1.81
CA LEU A 23 7.05 17.47 -2.00
C LEU A 23 6.60 17.29 -3.45
N ALA A 24 7.43 17.67 -4.44
CA ALA A 24 7.11 17.43 -5.84
C ALA A 24 6.93 15.93 -6.15
N ALA A 25 7.80 15.07 -5.58
CA ALA A 25 7.65 13.62 -5.70
C ALA A 25 6.39 13.11 -4.98
N TYR A 26 6.02 13.70 -3.84
CA TYR A 26 4.80 13.37 -3.11
C TYR A 26 3.55 13.72 -3.90
N ASP A 27 3.52 14.88 -4.55
CA ASP A 27 2.36 15.33 -5.31
C ASP A 27 2.08 14.43 -6.51
N GLU A 28 3.14 14.00 -7.21
CA GLU A 28 2.99 13.03 -8.29
C GLU A 28 2.62 11.62 -7.77
N ASP A 29 3.14 11.20 -6.61
CA ASP A 29 2.74 9.93 -5.96
C ASP A 29 1.25 9.93 -5.60
N GLN A 30 0.74 11.02 -5.00
CA GLN A 30 -0.68 11.15 -4.64
C GLN A 30 -1.59 11.29 -5.87
N ALA A 31 -1.17 12.05 -6.89
CA ALA A 31 -1.92 12.13 -8.15
C ALA A 31 -2.01 10.76 -8.86
N ARG A 32 -0.95 9.93 -8.78
CA ARG A 32 -0.98 8.55 -9.27
C ARG A 32 -1.83 7.64 -8.40
N GLU A 33 -1.81 7.82 -7.08
CA GLU A 33 -2.65 7.05 -6.17
C GLU A 33 -4.12 7.26 -6.50
N GLU A 34 -4.55 8.50 -6.72
CA GLU A 34 -5.93 8.80 -7.11
C GLU A 34 -6.32 8.18 -8.46
N ARG A 35 -5.45 8.29 -9.47
CA ARG A 35 -5.70 7.69 -10.80
C ARG A 35 -5.74 6.15 -10.80
N ASN A 36 -5.00 5.51 -9.90
CA ASN A 36 -4.92 4.04 -9.83
C ASN A 36 -5.77 3.47 -8.70
N ARG A 37 -6.57 4.30 -8.03
CA ARG A 37 -7.48 3.87 -6.97
C ARG A 37 -8.69 3.17 -7.59
N GLY A 38 -8.92 1.93 -7.17
CA GLY A 38 -10.13 1.18 -7.54
C GLY A 38 -9.85 -0.26 -7.95
N PRO A 39 -10.91 -1.05 -8.15
CA PRO A 39 -10.81 -2.41 -8.67
C PRO A 39 -10.13 -2.41 -10.04
N GLY A 40 -9.17 -3.32 -10.26
CA GLY A 40 -8.45 -3.44 -11.54
C GLY A 40 -7.23 -2.54 -11.71
N GLY A 41 -6.96 -1.62 -10.77
CA GLY A 41 -5.74 -0.81 -10.79
C GLY A 41 -4.46 -1.64 -10.63
N PRO A 42 -3.34 -1.27 -11.27
CA PRO A 42 -2.08 -1.99 -11.11
C PRO A 42 -1.58 -1.92 -9.64
N PRO A 43 -0.80 -2.92 -9.18
CA PRO A 43 -0.26 -2.90 -7.82
C PRO A 43 0.60 -1.65 -7.54
N ALA A 44 0.47 -1.07 -6.33
CA ALA A 44 1.19 0.14 -5.92
C ALA A 44 2.70 0.09 -6.14
N ARG A 45 3.32 -1.09 -5.99
CA ARG A 45 4.75 -1.28 -6.26
C ARG A 45 5.17 -0.91 -7.69
N LYS A 46 4.26 -0.98 -8.67
CA LYS A 46 4.52 -0.66 -10.07
C LYS A 46 4.39 0.83 -10.33
N TRP A 47 3.24 1.43 -10.02
CA TRP A 47 2.96 2.82 -10.41
C TRP A 47 3.63 3.89 -9.52
N ARG A 48 4.11 3.52 -8.33
CA ARG A 48 4.84 4.44 -7.43
C ARG A 48 6.25 4.82 -7.89
N TRP A 49 6.77 4.16 -8.92
CA TRP A 49 8.00 4.61 -9.58
C TRP A 49 7.68 5.77 -10.51
N ILE A 50 8.11 6.96 -10.11
CA ILE A 50 7.90 8.21 -10.80
C ILE A 50 9.14 8.50 -11.64
N GLU A 51 8.91 8.83 -12.90
CA GLU A 51 10.00 9.18 -13.79
C GLU A 51 10.42 10.64 -13.55
N TYR A 52 11.69 10.83 -13.18
CA TYR A 52 12.28 12.16 -13.13
C TYR A 52 12.63 12.66 -14.52
N GLY A 53 13.24 11.81 -15.34
CA GLY A 53 13.54 12.11 -16.74
C GLY A 53 14.90 11.56 -17.19
N PRO A 54 15.14 11.55 -18.51
CA PRO A 54 16.34 10.98 -19.12
C PRO A 54 17.61 11.74 -18.73
N VAL A 55 18.66 11.03 -18.32
CA VAL A 55 19.93 11.62 -17.87
C VAL A 55 20.70 12.15 -19.07
N GLY A 56 21.13 13.42 -19.05
CA GLY A 56 21.95 14.00 -20.12
C GLY A 56 21.21 14.30 -21.43
N HIS A 57 19.92 13.97 -21.52
CA HIS A 57 19.09 14.19 -22.71
C HIS A 57 17.85 15.03 -22.40
N GLN A 58 18.05 16.23 -21.84
CA GLN A 58 16.96 17.15 -21.47
C GLN A 58 16.07 17.58 -22.65
N TRP A 59 16.58 17.49 -23.88
CA TRP A 59 15.79 17.75 -25.10
C TRP A 59 14.65 16.74 -25.31
N LEU A 60 14.65 15.61 -24.59
CA LEU A 60 13.52 14.68 -24.53
C LEU A 60 12.42 15.14 -23.57
N ASP A 61 12.67 16.18 -22.76
CA ASP A 61 11.68 16.80 -21.88
C ASP A 61 10.78 17.72 -22.74
N GLY A 62 9.97 17.12 -23.62
CA GLY A 62 9.12 17.86 -24.55
C GLY A 62 8.04 18.71 -23.86
N PRO A 63 7.46 19.70 -24.55
CA PRO A 63 6.33 20.49 -24.03
C PRO A 63 5.18 19.58 -23.60
N GLY A 64 4.67 19.76 -22.38
CA GLY A 64 3.60 18.91 -21.83
C GLY A 64 4.07 17.57 -21.24
N SER A 65 5.38 17.35 -21.14
CA SER A 65 5.98 16.21 -20.45
C SER A 65 5.49 16.10 -19.00
N ARG A 66 4.99 14.92 -18.61
CA ARG A 66 4.57 14.61 -17.22
C ARG A 66 5.76 14.24 -16.31
N LEU A 67 6.98 14.51 -16.74
CA LEU A 67 8.20 14.20 -15.99
C LEU A 67 8.33 15.09 -14.75
N LEU A 68 8.84 14.52 -13.66
CA LEU A 68 9.04 15.26 -12.42
C LEU A 68 10.06 16.41 -12.59
N ARG A 69 11.04 16.25 -13.49
CA ARG A 69 11.98 17.31 -13.83
C ARG A 69 11.32 18.53 -14.43
N ALA A 70 10.32 18.37 -15.30
CA ALA A 70 9.63 19.50 -15.93
C ALA A 70 8.95 20.37 -14.86
N LYS A 71 8.23 19.73 -13.92
CA LYS A 71 7.63 20.40 -12.76
C LYS A 71 8.65 21.14 -11.90
N LEU A 72 9.80 20.52 -11.63
CA LEU A 72 10.87 21.15 -10.85
C LEU A 72 11.57 22.29 -11.62
N ALA A 73 11.63 22.21 -12.95
CA ALA A 73 12.21 23.24 -13.80
C ALA A 73 11.33 24.50 -13.83
N GLU A 74 10.01 24.35 -13.86
CA GLU A 74 9.05 25.45 -13.75
C GLU A 74 9.24 26.26 -12.44
N CYS A 75 9.67 25.59 -11.37
CA CYS A 75 9.99 26.25 -10.10
C CYS A 75 11.43 26.80 -10.01
N GLY A 76 12.22 26.75 -11.09
CA GLY A 76 13.62 27.18 -11.08
C GLY A 76 14.55 26.28 -10.25
N LEU A 77 14.12 25.05 -9.94
CA LEU A 77 14.82 24.17 -9.02
C LEU A 77 15.76 23.18 -9.70
N VAL A 78 15.80 23.10 -11.03
CA VAL A 78 16.73 22.20 -11.74
C VAL A 78 18.08 22.89 -11.97
N SER A 79 19.15 22.32 -11.40
CA SER A 79 20.53 22.80 -11.58
C SER A 79 21.53 21.64 -11.53
N GLN A 80 22.83 21.91 -11.64
CA GLN A 80 23.87 20.87 -11.48
C GLN A 80 23.78 20.15 -10.11
N GLY A 81 23.26 20.81 -9.06
CA GLY A 81 23.05 20.22 -7.73
C GLY A 81 21.86 19.25 -7.62
N THR A 82 21.14 18.97 -8.70
CA THR A 82 19.99 18.05 -8.70
C THR A 82 20.36 16.64 -8.25
N GLY A 83 21.46 16.08 -8.79
CA GLY A 83 21.90 14.73 -8.43
C GLY A 83 22.18 14.59 -6.93
N ALA A 84 22.88 15.58 -6.36
CA ALA A 84 23.18 15.62 -4.92
C ALA A 84 21.91 15.76 -4.06
N THR A 85 20.89 16.47 -4.56
CA THR A 85 19.60 16.60 -3.85
C THR A 85 18.88 15.25 -3.75
N TRP A 86 18.83 14.50 -4.85
CA TRP A 86 18.25 13.15 -4.83
C TRP A 86 19.05 12.20 -3.93
N ALA A 87 20.38 12.23 -4.02
CA ALA A 87 21.25 11.39 -3.19
C ALA A 87 21.05 11.68 -1.69
N ALA A 88 20.96 12.95 -1.29
CA ALA A 88 20.74 13.34 0.10
C ALA A 88 19.39 12.87 0.66
N LEU A 89 18.35 12.79 -0.18
CA LEU A 89 17.04 12.27 0.19
C LEU A 89 17.03 10.72 0.26
N VAL A 90 17.83 10.05 -0.59
CA VAL A 90 18.08 8.59 -0.49
C VAL A 90 18.79 8.25 0.81
N GLU A 91 19.86 8.98 1.13
CA GLU A 91 20.67 8.76 2.33
C GLU A 91 19.83 8.92 3.62
N ARG A 92 18.87 9.85 3.61
CA ARG A 92 17.90 10.04 4.70
C ARG A 92 16.76 9.00 4.70
N GLY A 93 16.76 8.04 3.78
CA GLY A 93 15.76 6.98 3.68
C GLY A 93 14.37 7.47 3.24
N LEU A 94 14.26 8.66 2.64
CA LEU A 94 12.96 9.25 2.25
C LEU A 94 12.52 8.81 0.85
N LEU A 95 13.47 8.43 -0.01
CA LEU A 95 13.17 7.89 -1.32
C LEU A 95 14.18 6.83 -1.74
N THR A 96 13.81 6.07 -2.76
CA THR A 96 14.70 5.15 -3.48
C THR A 96 14.78 5.58 -4.93
N THR A 97 15.96 5.46 -5.54
CA THR A 97 16.19 5.74 -6.96
C THR A 97 16.62 4.48 -7.70
N ARG A 98 16.38 4.46 -9.01
CA ARG A 98 16.96 3.49 -9.95
C ARG A 98 17.04 4.12 -11.34
N TYR A 99 17.80 3.50 -12.23
CA TYR A 99 17.81 3.85 -13.64
C TYR A 99 17.03 2.81 -14.44
N GLU A 100 16.18 3.26 -15.35
CA GLU A 100 15.47 2.39 -16.30
C GLU A 100 15.70 2.87 -17.73
N ASN A 101 15.80 1.93 -18.67
CA ASN A 101 15.97 2.27 -20.08
C ASN A 101 14.68 2.90 -20.60
N THR A 102 14.78 4.00 -21.34
CA THR A 102 13.63 4.67 -21.97
C THR A 102 13.14 3.95 -23.23
N GLY A 103 13.88 2.93 -23.68
CA GLY A 103 13.67 2.29 -24.98
C GLY A 103 14.28 3.07 -26.16
N MET A 104 14.85 4.26 -25.91
CA MET A 104 15.55 5.06 -26.92
C MET A 104 17.06 4.81 -26.86
N ILE A 105 17.73 4.99 -28.00
CA ILE A 105 19.19 4.87 -28.12
C ILE A 105 19.77 6.24 -28.45
N ASP A 106 20.81 6.64 -27.74
CA ASP A 106 21.60 7.81 -28.09
C ASP A 106 22.39 7.52 -29.36
N THR A 107 22.14 8.31 -30.40
CA THR A 107 22.77 8.13 -31.72
C THR A 107 24.28 8.34 -31.69
N ARG A 108 24.79 9.15 -30.75
CA ARG A 108 26.23 9.44 -30.61
C ARG A 108 26.96 8.31 -29.91
N SER A 109 26.48 7.91 -28.73
CA SER A 109 27.14 6.87 -27.93
C SER A 109 26.73 5.44 -28.27
N ARG A 110 25.66 5.26 -29.07
CA ARG A 110 25.00 3.98 -29.36
C ARG A 110 24.53 3.23 -28.11
N ARG A 111 24.35 3.93 -26.98
CA ARG A 111 23.88 3.37 -25.71
C ARG A 111 22.41 3.66 -25.49
N ALA A 112 21.73 2.78 -24.76
CA ALA A 112 20.36 3.02 -24.33
C ALA A 112 20.32 4.26 -23.42
N ILE A 113 19.37 5.15 -23.70
CA ILE A 113 19.11 6.30 -22.84
C ILE A 113 18.41 5.81 -21.59
N GLN A 114 18.92 6.25 -20.43
CA GLN A 114 18.38 5.89 -19.14
C GLN A 114 17.65 7.06 -18.51
N SER A 115 16.53 6.77 -17.86
CA SER A 115 15.76 7.69 -17.05
C SER A 115 15.98 7.42 -15.58
N LEU A 116 16.12 8.50 -14.80
CA LEU A 116 16.12 8.40 -13.35
C LEU A 116 14.69 8.17 -12.89
N MET A 117 14.46 7.06 -12.20
CA MET A 117 13.20 6.74 -11.55
C MET A 117 13.34 7.00 -10.05
N VAL A 118 12.33 7.63 -9.46
CA VAL A 118 12.26 7.93 -8.03
C VAL A 118 11.02 7.30 -7.42
N ARG A 119 11.10 6.86 -6.17
CA ARG A 119 9.95 6.31 -5.44
C ARG A 119 10.05 6.70 -3.98
N LEU A 120 8.96 7.25 -3.42
CA LEU A 120 8.90 7.56 -2.00
C LEU A 120 8.85 6.29 -1.13
N THR A 121 9.65 6.30 -0.06
CA THR A 121 9.50 5.31 1.01
C THR A 121 8.28 5.62 1.86
N THR A 122 7.96 4.72 2.78
CA THR A 122 6.90 4.97 3.77
C THR A 122 7.23 6.17 4.65
N ASP A 123 8.48 6.30 5.06
CA ASP A 123 8.91 7.41 5.91
C ASP A 123 9.01 8.71 5.10
N GLY A 124 9.39 8.66 3.82
CA GLY A 124 9.26 9.76 2.86
C GLY A 124 7.86 10.35 2.79
N ARG A 125 6.84 9.51 2.56
CA ARG A 125 5.43 9.96 2.56
C ARG A 125 4.99 10.55 3.90
N LYS A 126 5.46 10.00 5.03
CA LYS A 126 5.13 10.57 6.35
C LYS A 126 5.77 11.94 6.55
N VAL A 127 7.03 12.11 6.18
CA VAL A 127 7.72 13.40 6.25
C VAL A 127 7.06 14.42 5.32
N SER A 128 6.67 14.04 4.10
CA SER A 128 5.92 14.92 3.20
C SER A 128 4.61 15.41 3.83
N ARG A 129 3.87 14.52 4.50
CA ARG A 129 2.65 14.90 5.24
C ARG A 129 2.92 15.88 6.37
N LEU A 130 3.96 15.60 7.18
CA LEU A 130 4.37 16.50 8.26
C LEU A 130 4.72 17.90 7.72
N LEU A 131 5.47 17.98 6.62
CA LEU A 131 5.83 19.24 5.97
C LEU A 131 4.61 20.01 5.43
N ARG A 132 3.54 19.31 5.05
CA ARG A 132 2.27 19.90 4.59
C ARG A 132 1.26 20.18 5.71
N GLY A 133 1.56 19.78 6.95
CA GLY A 133 0.58 19.79 8.03
C GLY A 133 -0.59 18.83 7.82
N GLU A 134 -0.45 17.83 6.93
CA GLU A 134 -1.45 16.80 6.71
C GLU A 134 -1.48 15.84 7.90
N GLN A 135 -2.68 15.47 8.34
CA GLN A 135 -2.87 14.47 9.39
C GLN A 135 -2.27 13.13 8.95
N PRO A 136 -1.60 12.37 9.85
CA PRO A 136 -1.16 11.01 9.54
C PRO A 136 -2.36 10.19 9.06
N THR A 137 -2.22 9.48 7.92
CA THR A 137 -3.22 8.49 7.52
C THR A 137 -3.35 7.50 8.67
N ARG A 138 -4.53 7.49 9.31
CA ARG A 138 -4.81 6.67 10.49
C ARG A 138 -4.25 5.27 10.22
N PRO A 139 -3.38 4.72 11.10
CA PRO A 139 -3.02 3.32 10.97
C PRO A 139 -4.32 2.51 10.95
N ARG A 140 -4.40 1.47 10.11
CA ARG A 140 -5.49 0.48 10.23
C ARG A 140 -5.63 0.19 11.73
N SER A 141 -6.82 0.45 12.28
CA SER A 141 -7.09 0.35 13.71
C SER A 141 -6.42 -0.91 14.27
N LYS A 142 -5.63 -0.75 15.34
CA LYS A 142 -5.11 -1.92 16.09
C LYS A 142 -6.25 -2.69 16.74
N GLU A 143 -7.38 -2.02 16.96
CA GLU A 143 -8.61 -2.68 17.37
C GLU A 143 -9.01 -3.73 16.33
N PRO A 144 -9.19 -4.99 16.77
CA PRO A 144 -9.68 -6.03 15.88
C PRO A 144 -11.02 -5.56 15.33
N LYS A 145 -11.09 -5.45 14.00
CA LYS A 145 -12.37 -5.17 13.36
C LYS A 145 -13.40 -6.20 13.84
N PRO A 146 -14.66 -5.80 14.09
CA PRO A 146 -15.71 -6.77 14.38
C PRO A 146 -15.76 -7.82 13.26
N LEU A 147 -16.11 -9.06 13.63
CA LEU A 147 -16.24 -10.14 12.66
C LEU A 147 -17.39 -9.83 11.70
N SER A 148 -17.25 -10.17 10.42
CA SER A 148 -18.38 -10.08 9.48
C SER A 148 -19.45 -11.10 9.84
N LEU A 149 -20.70 -10.88 9.41
CA LEU A 149 -21.79 -11.84 9.65
C LEU A 149 -21.44 -13.25 9.14
N SER A 150 -20.81 -13.36 7.97
CA SER A 150 -20.33 -14.64 7.43
C SER A 150 -19.25 -15.28 8.32
N ALA A 151 -18.35 -14.48 8.89
CA ALA A 151 -17.34 -14.98 9.82
C ALA A 151 -17.97 -15.49 11.13
N LEU A 152 -18.95 -14.76 11.67
CA LEU A 152 -19.72 -15.19 12.84
C LEU A 152 -20.48 -16.50 12.56
N ARG A 153 -21.09 -16.63 11.38
CA ARG A 153 -21.81 -17.85 10.99
C ARG A 153 -20.89 -19.06 10.85
N LEU A 154 -19.68 -18.88 10.31
CA LEU A 154 -18.68 -19.95 10.27
C LEU A 154 -18.23 -20.38 11.66
N VAL A 155 -18.03 -19.44 12.58
CA VAL A 155 -17.72 -19.76 13.98
C VAL A 155 -18.89 -20.50 14.63
N ALA A 156 -20.11 -20.01 14.48
CA ALA A 156 -21.32 -20.65 15.01
C ALA A 156 -21.53 -22.06 14.45
N TYR A 157 -21.27 -22.26 13.16
CA TYR A 157 -21.31 -23.58 12.54
C TYR A 157 -20.27 -24.52 13.16
N GLY A 158 -19.01 -24.07 13.30
CA GLY A 158 -17.98 -24.85 13.97
C GLY A 158 -18.31 -25.17 15.44
N GLN A 159 -18.98 -24.25 16.15
CA GLN A 159 -19.45 -24.49 17.53
C GLN A 159 -20.54 -25.58 17.62
N GLN A 160 -21.39 -25.69 16.60
CA GLN A 160 -22.40 -26.76 16.50
C GLN A 160 -21.78 -28.11 16.15
N HIS A 161 -20.64 -28.11 15.45
CA HIS A 161 -19.94 -29.30 14.96
C HIS A 161 -18.47 -29.35 15.44
N PRO A 162 -18.22 -29.38 16.76
CA PRO A 162 -16.88 -29.20 17.32
C PRO A 162 -15.87 -30.28 16.93
N GLU A 163 -16.36 -31.49 16.62
CA GLU A 163 -15.51 -32.62 16.26
C GLU A 163 -15.29 -32.78 14.77
N GLU A 164 -16.03 -32.06 13.95
CA GLU A 164 -15.99 -32.18 12.50
C GLU A 164 -15.06 -31.15 11.89
N ALA A 165 -14.30 -31.58 10.89
CA ALA A 165 -13.66 -30.65 9.98
C ALA A 165 -14.66 -30.31 8.86
N PHE A 166 -14.74 -29.04 8.50
CA PHE A 166 -15.68 -28.54 7.51
C PHE A 166 -14.99 -27.72 6.41
N ASP A 167 -15.59 -27.68 5.23
CA ASP A 167 -14.96 -27.15 4.02
C ASP A 167 -15.35 -25.71 3.61
N PHE A 168 -16.33 -25.00 4.13
CA PHE A 168 -16.82 -23.75 3.47
C PHE A 168 -17.40 -23.92 2.04
N HIS A 169 -16.93 -24.84 1.17
CA HIS A 169 -17.62 -25.13 -0.09
C HIS A 169 -18.87 -26.01 0.05
N ASP A 170 -18.99 -26.79 1.13
CA ASP A 170 -20.18 -27.62 1.30
C ASP A 170 -21.44 -26.75 1.57
N PRO A 171 -22.66 -27.27 1.43
CA PRO A 171 -23.87 -26.46 1.55
C PRO A 171 -24.23 -26.26 3.03
N TRP A 172 -23.57 -25.33 3.72
CA TRP A 172 -23.77 -25.06 5.16
C TRP A 172 -25.01 -24.21 5.49
N GLY A 173 -25.89 -23.93 4.52
CA GLY A 173 -26.92 -22.88 4.67
C GLY A 173 -26.35 -21.47 4.84
N ILE A 174 -25.02 -21.29 4.69
CA ILE A 174 -24.35 -19.99 4.79
C ILE A 174 -24.52 -19.24 3.47
N CYS A 175 -24.90 -17.96 3.59
CA CYS A 175 -25.14 -17.01 2.49
C CYS A 175 -24.13 -17.16 1.33
N PRO A 176 -24.55 -17.09 0.05
CA PRO A 176 -23.64 -17.22 -1.09
C PRO A 176 -22.75 -15.97 -1.17
N VAL A 177 -21.61 -16.03 -0.50
CA VAL A 177 -20.58 -15.01 -0.60
C VAL A 177 -19.53 -15.48 -1.60
N ASP A 178 -19.03 -14.54 -2.41
CA ASP A 178 -17.95 -14.78 -3.38
C ASP A 178 -16.78 -15.59 -2.77
N TYR A 179 -16.24 -16.52 -3.56
CA TYR A 179 -15.17 -17.43 -3.15
C TYR A 179 -13.96 -16.72 -2.54
N LEU A 180 -13.49 -15.63 -3.15
CA LEU A 180 -12.32 -14.90 -2.65
C LEU A 180 -12.60 -14.20 -1.33
N VAL A 181 -13.84 -13.75 -1.14
CA VAL A 181 -14.27 -13.15 0.13
C VAL A 181 -14.33 -14.20 1.22
N MET A 182 -14.91 -15.39 0.96
CA MET A 182 -14.94 -16.50 1.93
C MET A 182 -13.54 -17.00 2.28
N LEU A 183 -12.66 -17.18 1.30
CA LEU A 183 -11.27 -17.54 1.53
C LEU A 183 -10.56 -16.51 2.41
N GLY A 184 -10.82 -15.21 2.19
CA GLY A 184 -10.31 -14.12 3.02
C GLY A 184 -10.82 -14.17 4.46
N ILE A 185 -12.10 -14.49 4.65
CA ILE A 185 -12.73 -14.65 5.96
C ILE A 185 -12.11 -15.84 6.72
N CYS A 186 -12.01 -17.02 6.10
CA CYS A 186 -11.47 -18.22 6.73
C CYS A 186 -10.00 -18.00 7.15
N ARG A 187 -9.18 -17.43 6.28
CA ARG A 187 -7.79 -17.02 6.63
C ARG A 187 -7.76 -16.03 7.79
N GLY A 188 -8.73 -15.11 7.84
CA GLY A 188 -8.89 -14.15 8.92
C GLY A 188 -9.21 -14.83 10.26
N LEU A 189 -10.10 -15.82 10.26
CA LEU A 189 -10.49 -16.58 11.45
C LEU A 189 -9.35 -17.48 11.95
N VAL A 190 -8.62 -18.14 11.04
CA VAL A 190 -7.41 -18.91 11.37
C VAL A 190 -6.35 -18.01 12.00
N LYS A 191 -6.12 -16.83 11.43
CA LYS A 191 -5.18 -15.85 12.01
C LYS A 191 -5.60 -15.33 13.39
N ARG A 192 -6.90 -15.28 13.67
CA ARG A 192 -7.44 -14.93 15.01
C ARG A 192 -7.42 -16.10 15.98
N GLY A 193 -7.07 -17.30 15.52
CA GLY A 193 -7.07 -18.52 16.32
C GLY A 193 -8.47 -19.05 16.63
N LEU A 194 -9.51 -18.58 15.93
CA LEU A 194 -10.90 -19.05 16.13
C LEU A 194 -11.18 -20.33 15.33
N LEU A 195 -10.49 -20.51 14.20
CA LEU A 195 -10.48 -21.75 13.43
C LEU A 195 -9.04 -22.26 13.29
N ALA A 196 -8.87 -23.54 13.03
CA ALA A 196 -7.62 -24.18 12.65
C ALA A 196 -7.81 -24.93 11.32
N GLY A 197 -6.70 -25.19 10.61
CA GLY A 197 -6.71 -25.85 9.31
C GLY A 197 -6.17 -24.96 8.18
N ASP A 198 -6.25 -25.48 6.95
CA ASP A 198 -5.72 -24.84 5.74
C ASP A 198 -6.86 -24.43 4.80
N PRO A 199 -7.34 -23.17 4.87
CA PRO A 199 -8.38 -22.69 3.98
C PRO A 199 -8.05 -22.94 2.50
N PRO A 200 -9.00 -23.38 1.67
CA PRO A 200 -10.43 -23.42 1.95
C PRO A 200 -10.93 -24.61 2.77
N SER A 201 -10.20 -25.73 2.79
CA SER A 201 -10.71 -27.00 3.29
C SER A 201 -10.23 -27.33 4.71
N ARG A 202 -10.86 -28.34 5.33
CA ARG A 202 -10.44 -28.91 6.63
C ARG A 202 -10.37 -27.90 7.77
N LEU A 203 -11.32 -26.97 7.81
CA LEU A 203 -11.44 -26.01 8.91
C LEU A 203 -12.03 -26.71 10.12
N LYS A 204 -11.44 -26.53 11.30
CA LYS A 204 -11.99 -27.02 12.58
C LYS A 204 -12.09 -25.86 13.57
N ILE A 205 -13.15 -25.85 14.38
CA ILE A 205 -13.25 -24.89 15.49
C ILE A 205 -12.13 -25.14 16.50
N THR A 206 -11.52 -24.08 17.02
CA THR A 206 -10.53 -24.19 18.10
C THR A 206 -11.20 -24.05 19.46
N PRO A 207 -10.51 -24.36 20.58
CA PRO A 207 -11.02 -24.02 21.92
C PRO A 207 -11.38 -22.53 22.06
N ALA A 208 -10.54 -21.63 21.53
CA ALA A 208 -10.84 -20.19 21.53
C ALA A 208 -12.06 -19.83 20.67
N GLY A 209 -12.31 -20.57 19.58
CA GLY A 209 -13.53 -20.45 18.79
C GLY A 209 -14.77 -20.98 19.51
N LEU A 210 -14.64 -22.04 20.32
CA LEU A 210 -15.72 -22.58 21.14
C LEU A 210 -16.15 -21.61 22.24
N ASP A 211 -15.19 -20.97 22.89
CA ASP A 211 -15.45 -19.99 23.96
C ASP A 211 -15.93 -18.63 23.45
N PHE A 212 -15.92 -18.41 22.12
CA PHE A 212 -16.29 -17.14 21.51
C PHE A 212 -17.82 -16.95 21.46
N ASP A 213 -18.36 -16.02 22.24
CA ASP A 213 -19.80 -15.74 22.24
C ASP A 213 -20.23 -14.90 21.02
N VAL A 214 -20.64 -15.58 19.94
CA VAL A 214 -21.13 -14.93 18.71
C VAL A 214 -22.37 -14.06 18.94
N THR A 215 -23.15 -14.31 20.00
CA THR A 215 -24.42 -13.61 20.24
C THR A 215 -24.25 -12.20 20.80
N ARG A 216 -23.06 -11.91 21.35
CA ARG A 216 -22.70 -10.57 21.86
C ARG A 216 -22.27 -9.60 20.76
N GLU A 217 -22.06 -10.09 19.54
CA GLU A 217 -21.63 -9.25 18.42
C GLU A 217 -22.85 -8.53 17.81
N ASN A 218 -22.74 -7.20 17.70
CA ASN A 218 -23.86 -6.32 17.30
C ASN A 218 -24.46 -6.64 15.93
N ASN A 219 -23.71 -7.33 15.06
CA ASN A 219 -24.12 -7.70 13.72
C ASN A 219 -24.48 -9.20 13.59
N TRP A 220 -24.66 -9.91 14.71
CA TRP A 220 -25.09 -11.30 14.70
C TRP A 220 -26.58 -11.45 14.36
N HIS A 221 -26.85 -12.29 13.36
CA HIS A 221 -28.20 -12.70 12.99
C HIS A 221 -28.21 -14.20 12.69
N PRO A 222 -28.91 -15.03 13.49
CA PRO A 222 -29.01 -16.47 13.22
C PRO A 222 -29.68 -16.72 11.87
N LEU A 223 -29.34 -17.83 11.23
CA LEU A 223 -30.08 -18.29 10.05
C LEU A 223 -31.46 -18.74 10.53
N SER A 224 -32.52 -18.17 9.97
CA SER A 224 -33.88 -18.63 10.24
C SER A 224 -34.02 -20.07 9.79
N ASN A 225 -34.45 -20.97 10.68
CA ASN A 225 -34.85 -22.31 10.28
C ASN A 225 -36.12 -22.19 9.42
N THR A 226 -35.98 -22.37 8.10
CA THR A 226 -37.09 -22.72 7.21
C THR A 226 -37.26 -24.23 7.16
#